data_AF-A0A3N4RXF4-F1
#
_entry.id   AF-A0A3N4RXF4-F1
#
_cell.length_a   1.000
_cell.length_b   1.000
_cell.length_c   1.000
_cell.angle_alpha   90.00
_cell.angle_beta   90.00
_cell.angle_gamma   90.00
#
_symmetry.space_group_name_H-M   'P 1'
#
loop_
_entity.id
_entity.type
_entity.pdbx_description
1 polymer ?
#
loop_
_entity_poly.entity_id
_entity_poly.type
_entity_poly.pdbx_seq_one_letter_code
_entity_poly.pdbx_strand_id
1 'polypeptide(L)'
;MHGRVRRAAAPARAAPRGRPGPVGTRRGEAARENDRCPPHLTLRRGRLPLAEGRPPDLLSALRAVSAWLAGADLAAIRRTAPFLHVQEWAFAHERAPLDRIELNWRVRMQDFEHGPYPLAREEVKALWEAAFAQPRLRRLRPVTSHHTLWFSSTPDHPFERVGASVEPLYRGGYLVRAGGGEPATVATAAEAVALAVAALPPEPA
;
A
#
# COMPACT_ATOMS: atom_id res chain seq x y z
N MET A 1 -59.67 61.56 -11.08
CA MET A 1 -60.93 62.01 -11.69
C MET A 1 -61.45 60.90 -12.61
N HIS A 2 -62.70 60.47 -12.42
CA HIS A 2 -63.53 59.55 -13.25
C HIS A 2 -62.99 58.10 -13.42
N GLY A 3 -63.64 57.02 -12.97
CA GLY A 3 -65.08 56.73 -12.90
C GLY A 3 -65.45 55.83 -14.08
N ARG A 4 -65.33 54.49 -13.95
CA ARG A 4 -66.43 53.48 -13.78
C ARG A 4 -67.15 53.18 -15.12
N VAL A 5 -67.36 51.94 -15.57
CA VAL A 5 -68.39 50.98 -15.12
C VAL A 5 -68.29 49.72 -16.02
N ARG A 6 -68.01 48.51 -15.46
CA ARG A 6 -68.87 47.28 -15.31
C ARG A 6 -69.25 46.54 -16.62
N ARG A 7 -69.47 45.22 -16.70
CA ARG A 7 -69.94 44.17 -15.74
C ARG A 7 -69.70 42.78 -16.42
N ALA A 8 -69.21 41.76 -15.69
CA ALA A 8 -69.94 40.54 -15.21
C ALA A 8 -70.29 39.49 -16.29
N ALA A 9 -70.35 38.17 -16.06
CA ALA A 9 -70.47 37.34 -14.87
C ALA A 9 -69.98 35.89 -15.15
N ALA A 10 -69.65 35.15 -14.09
CA ALA A 10 -69.38 33.70 -14.04
C ALA A 10 -70.70 32.86 -14.01
N PRO A 11 -70.71 31.51 -13.97
CA PRO A 11 -70.32 30.78 -12.75
C PRO A 11 -69.68 29.37 -12.95
N ALA A 12 -69.24 28.84 -11.80
CA ALA A 12 -68.55 27.58 -11.56
C ALA A 12 -69.48 26.36 -11.35
N ARG A 13 -68.92 25.13 -11.45
CA ARG A 13 -69.02 24.13 -10.35
C ARG A 13 -68.11 22.88 -10.49
N ALA A 14 -67.28 22.76 -9.45
CA ALA A 14 -66.65 21.66 -8.72
C ALA A 14 -66.72 20.16 -9.12
N ALA A 15 -65.61 19.49 -8.75
CA ALA A 15 -65.15 18.10 -8.89
C ALA A 15 -65.89 17.03 -8.04
N PRO A 16 -65.46 15.74 -8.14
CA PRO A 16 -64.78 15.16 -6.98
C PRO A 16 -63.54 14.28 -7.29
N ARG A 17 -62.83 14.00 -6.19
CA ARG A 17 -61.49 13.40 -6.01
C ARG A 17 -61.42 11.91 -6.42
N GLY A 18 -60.27 11.48 -6.96
CA GLY A 18 -59.93 10.07 -7.14
C GLY A 18 -58.44 9.80 -7.36
N ARG A 19 -57.81 9.18 -6.33
CA ARG A 19 -56.55 8.42 -6.28
C ARG A 19 -55.19 9.14 -6.46
N PRO A 20 -54.25 8.98 -5.49
CA PRO A 20 -52.83 9.22 -5.72
C PRO A 20 -52.13 7.92 -6.20
N GLY A 21 -51.38 8.02 -7.29
CA GLY A 21 -50.45 6.99 -7.77
C GLY A 21 -50.06 7.22 -9.23
N PRO A 22 -48.82 6.93 -9.66
CA PRO A 22 -47.74 6.27 -8.95
C PRO A 22 -46.82 7.28 -8.26
N VAL A 23 -46.31 6.88 -7.09
CA VAL A 23 -45.10 7.44 -6.48
C VAL A 23 -44.04 7.47 -7.57
N GLY A 24 -43.64 8.68 -7.98
CA GLY A 24 -42.52 8.86 -8.90
C GLY A 24 -41.38 7.98 -8.41
N THR A 25 -40.97 7.04 -9.26
CA THR A 25 -39.87 6.12 -9.02
C THR A 25 -38.74 6.92 -8.41
N ARG A 26 -38.34 6.59 -7.17
CA ARG A 26 -37.12 7.14 -6.57
C ARG A 26 -35.97 6.75 -7.48
N ARG A 27 -35.61 7.64 -8.39
CA ARG A 27 -34.48 7.49 -9.29
C ARG A 27 -33.31 8.15 -8.61
N GLY A 28 -32.48 7.33 -7.96
CA GLY A 28 -31.15 7.77 -7.56
C GLY A 28 -30.27 7.70 -8.81
N GLU A 29 -29.98 8.84 -9.41
CA GLU A 29 -28.89 8.94 -10.38
C GLU A 29 -27.59 9.12 -9.60
N ALA A 30 -26.76 8.08 -9.58
CA ALA A 30 -25.38 8.21 -9.18
C ALA A 30 -24.61 8.80 -10.37
N ALA A 31 -24.40 10.12 -10.36
CA ALA A 31 -23.36 10.69 -11.18
C ALA A 31 -22.02 10.08 -10.73
N ARG A 32 -21.26 9.51 -11.67
CA ARG A 32 -19.84 9.20 -11.44
C ARG A 32 -19.09 10.53 -11.34
N GLU A 33 -19.16 11.14 -10.17
CA GLU A 33 -18.40 12.33 -9.87
C GLU A 33 -16.98 11.91 -9.47
N ASN A 34 -16.11 12.02 -10.47
CA ASN A 34 -14.66 11.86 -10.47
C ASN A 34 -14.09 10.43 -10.43
N ASP A 35 -13.49 10.05 -11.55
CA ASP A 35 -12.39 9.10 -11.73
C ASP A 35 -11.13 9.48 -10.91
N ARG A 36 -11.30 9.83 -9.63
CA ARG A 36 -10.20 9.90 -8.68
C ARG A 36 -9.97 8.47 -8.22
N CYS A 37 -8.81 7.93 -8.59
CA CYS A 37 -8.33 6.61 -8.22
C CYS A 37 -8.81 6.23 -6.80
N PRO A 38 -9.49 5.09 -6.60
CA PRO A 38 -10.04 4.73 -5.30
C PRO A 38 -8.96 4.82 -4.21
N PRO A 39 -9.34 5.31 -3.02
CA PRO A 39 -8.39 5.63 -1.96
C PRO A 39 -7.60 4.38 -1.57
N HIS A 40 -6.28 4.46 -1.46
CA HIS A 40 -5.50 3.34 -0.97
C HIS A 40 -5.84 3.11 0.51
N LEU A 41 -6.21 1.88 0.87
CA LEU A 41 -6.50 1.47 2.24
C LEU A 41 -5.37 0.57 2.74
N THR A 42 -4.82 0.93 3.91
CA THR A 42 -3.84 0.12 4.63
C THR A 42 -4.39 -0.20 6.02
N LEU A 43 -4.51 -1.48 6.35
CA LEU A 43 -4.81 -1.93 7.70
C LEU A 43 -3.51 -2.17 8.45
N ARG A 44 -3.41 -1.61 9.66
CA ARG A 44 -2.20 -1.65 10.47
C ARG A 44 -2.47 -2.19 11.87
N ARG A 45 -1.47 -2.87 12.43
CA ARG A 45 -1.38 -3.14 13.88
C ARG A 45 -0.19 -2.36 14.42
N GLY A 46 -0.46 -1.32 15.21
CA GLY A 46 0.54 -0.31 15.53
C GLY A 46 1.07 0.37 14.25
N ARG A 47 2.39 0.37 14.05
CA ARG A 47 3.02 0.92 12.82
C ARG A 47 3.15 -0.10 11.69
N LEU A 48 2.84 -1.37 11.90
CA LEU A 48 3.03 -2.44 10.93
C LEU A 48 1.87 -2.50 9.93
N PRO A 49 2.08 -2.31 8.62
CA PRO A 49 1.04 -2.60 7.63
C PRO A 49 0.92 -4.11 7.42
N LEU A 50 -0.30 -4.63 7.49
CA LEU A 50 -0.59 -6.07 7.38
C LEU A 50 -1.51 -6.40 6.20
N ALA A 51 -2.29 -5.43 5.73
CA ALA A 51 -3.16 -5.60 4.57
C ALA A 51 -3.25 -4.28 3.81
N GLU A 52 -3.13 -4.33 2.49
CA GLU A 52 -3.08 -3.13 1.64
C GLU A 52 -3.85 -3.34 0.35
N GLY A 53 -4.53 -2.31 -0.14
CA GLY A 53 -5.22 -2.42 -1.42
C GLY A 53 -6.08 -1.21 -1.74
N ARG A 54 -6.76 -1.29 -2.89
CA ARG A 54 -7.70 -0.24 -3.33
C ARG A 54 -9.13 -0.81 -3.26
N PRO A 55 -9.99 -0.28 -2.37
CA PRO A 55 -11.37 -0.68 -2.29
C PRO A 55 -12.11 -0.25 -3.57
N PRO A 56 -13.08 -1.04 -4.05
CA PRO A 56 -13.87 -0.69 -5.23
C PRO A 56 -14.78 0.53 -4.99
N ASP A 57 -15.12 0.80 -3.72
CA ASP A 57 -15.97 1.90 -3.29
C ASP A 57 -15.73 2.22 -1.79
N LEU A 58 -16.24 3.37 -1.33
CA LEU A 58 -16.06 3.83 0.05
C LEU A 58 -16.75 2.92 1.09
N LEU A 59 -17.91 2.34 0.76
CA LEU A 59 -18.65 1.48 1.68
C LEU A 59 -17.87 0.17 1.95
N SER A 60 -17.25 -0.39 0.91
CA SER A 60 -16.34 -1.53 1.02
C SER A 60 -15.13 -1.21 1.91
N ALA A 61 -14.56 0.00 1.78
CA ALA A 61 -13.49 0.47 2.66
C ALA A 61 -13.95 0.55 4.13
N LEU A 62 -15.10 1.18 4.39
CA LEU A 62 -15.64 1.35 5.73
C LEU A 62 -15.97 0.01 6.40
N ARG A 63 -16.48 -0.96 5.65
CA ARG A 63 -16.74 -2.33 6.16
C ARG A 63 -15.45 -3.02 6.60
N ALA A 64 -14.40 -2.94 5.78
CA ALA A 64 -13.11 -3.53 6.11
C ALA A 64 -12.49 -2.88 7.36
N VAL A 65 -12.51 -1.54 7.43
CA VAL A 65 -12.01 -0.78 8.59
C VAL A 65 -12.82 -1.12 9.84
N SER A 66 -14.15 -1.15 9.76
CA SER A 66 -15.02 -1.48 10.89
C SER A 66 -14.76 -2.90 11.41
N ALA A 67 -14.61 -3.89 10.52
CA ALA A 67 -14.28 -5.26 10.90
C ALA A 67 -12.91 -5.33 11.58
N TRP A 68 -11.90 -4.66 11.02
CA TRP A 68 -10.55 -4.59 11.60
C TRP A 68 -10.55 -3.99 13.00
N LEU A 69 -11.22 -2.83 13.18
CA LEU A 69 -11.33 -2.16 14.48
C LEU A 69 -12.14 -2.98 15.50
N ALA A 70 -13.06 -3.82 15.05
CA ALA A 70 -13.78 -4.77 15.88
C ALA A 70 -12.95 -6.03 16.26
N GLY A 71 -11.71 -6.12 15.80
CA GLY A 71 -10.79 -7.23 16.14
C GLY A 71 -10.81 -8.39 15.15
N ALA A 72 -11.30 -8.21 13.92
CA ALA A 72 -11.18 -9.22 12.89
C ALA A 72 -9.71 -9.60 12.63
N ASP A 73 -9.42 -10.90 12.59
CA ASP A 73 -8.12 -11.42 12.20
C ASP A 73 -7.89 -11.30 10.68
N LEU A 74 -6.66 -11.54 10.22
CA LEU A 74 -6.33 -11.40 8.81
C LEU A 74 -7.10 -12.40 7.92
N ALA A 75 -7.48 -13.55 8.46
CA ALA A 75 -8.24 -14.56 7.71
C ALA A 75 -9.69 -14.10 7.47
N ALA A 76 -10.31 -13.44 8.44
CA ALA A 76 -11.58 -12.76 8.30
C ALA A 76 -11.49 -11.57 7.35
N ILE A 77 -10.43 -10.76 7.44
CA ILE A 77 -10.19 -9.66 6.48
C ILE A 77 -10.06 -10.17 5.05
N ARG A 78 -9.25 -11.21 4.78
CA ARG A 78 -9.11 -11.76 3.42
C ARG A 78 -10.44 -12.26 2.85
N ARG A 79 -11.31 -12.81 3.69
CA ARG A 79 -12.66 -13.28 3.28
C ARG A 79 -13.64 -12.14 3.03
N THR A 80 -13.62 -11.11 3.87
CA THR A 80 -14.63 -10.03 3.86
C THR A 80 -14.24 -8.83 3.00
N ALA A 81 -12.94 -8.65 2.75
CA ALA A 81 -12.37 -7.57 1.98
C ALA A 81 -11.28 -8.13 1.02
N PRO A 82 -11.67 -8.92 0.00
CA PRO A 82 -10.71 -9.56 -0.92
C PRO A 82 -9.92 -8.57 -1.79
N PHE A 83 -10.32 -7.30 -1.80
CA PHE A 83 -9.56 -6.21 -2.43
C PHE A 83 -8.31 -5.79 -1.63
N LEU A 84 -8.18 -6.24 -0.38
CA LEU A 84 -6.98 -6.07 0.43
C LEU A 84 -6.05 -7.27 0.23
N HIS A 85 -4.84 -6.99 -0.21
CA HIS A 85 -3.76 -7.95 -0.30
C HIS A 85 -3.18 -8.19 1.09
N VAL A 86 -3.33 -9.41 1.58
CA VAL A 86 -2.68 -9.89 2.81
C VAL A 86 -1.62 -10.91 2.38
N GLN A 87 -0.36 -10.59 2.64
CA GLN A 87 0.74 -11.46 2.28
C GLN A 87 0.87 -12.66 3.22
N GLU A 88 1.42 -13.77 2.73
CA GLU A 88 1.57 -15.00 3.53
C GLU A 88 2.44 -14.80 4.79
N TRP A 89 3.44 -13.90 4.73
CA TRP A 89 4.23 -13.55 5.91
C TRP A 89 3.40 -12.85 6.99
N ALA A 90 2.36 -12.09 6.63
CA ALA A 90 1.49 -11.39 7.58
C ALA A 90 0.62 -12.39 8.35
N PHE A 91 0.12 -13.43 7.66
CA PHE A 91 -0.54 -14.55 8.32
C PHE A 91 0.40 -15.32 9.25
N ALA A 92 1.64 -15.56 8.83
CA ALA A 92 2.63 -16.18 9.68
C ALA A 92 2.93 -15.33 10.92
N HIS A 93 3.10 -14.01 10.74
CA HIS A 93 3.33 -13.05 11.83
C HIS A 93 2.16 -12.96 12.82
N GLU A 94 0.92 -13.03 12.34
CA GLU A 94 -0.27 -13.03 13.21
C GLU A 94 -0.32 -14.27 14.11
N ARG A 95 0.09 -15.44 13.60
CA ARG A 95 0.14 -16.68 14.40
C ARG A 95 1.34 -16.70 15.35
N ALA A 96 2.48 -16.22 14.90
CA ALA A 96 3.72 -16.17 15.66
C ALA A 96 4.53 -14.93 15.24
N PRO A 97 4.77 -13.98 16.15
CA PRO A 97 5.49 -12.75 15.81
C PRO A 97 6.87 -13.05 15.19
N LEU A 98 7.06 -12.55 13.97
CA LEU A 98 8.36 -12.56 13.29
C LEU A 98 9.35 -11.63 14.01
N ASP A 99 10.64 -11.98 13.92
CA ASP A 99 11.74 -11.09 14.33
C ASP A 99 11.68 -9.75 13.57
N ARG A 100 12.19 -8.69 14.21
CA ARG A 100 12.16 -7.31 13.68
C ARG A 100 12.87 -7.17 12.34
N ILE A 101 13.98 -7.87 12.13
CA ILE A 101 14.76 -7.79 10.89
C ILE A 101 13.98 -8.45 9.76
N GLU A 102 13.52 -9.68 9.96
CA GLU A 102 12.66 -10.40 9.00
C GLU A 102 11.42 -9.57 8.66
N LEU A 103 10.75 -9.03 9.68
CA LEU A 103 9.56 -8.21 9.50
C LEU A 103 9.85 -6.98 8.64
N ASN A 104 11.02 -6.35 8.83
CA ASN A 104 11.39 -5.18 8.05
C ASN A 104 11.59 -5.50 6.57
N TRP A 105 12.27 -6.60 6.26
CA TRP A 105 12.41 -7.09 4.89
C TRP A 105 11.04 -7.29 4.23
N ARG A 106 10.15 -8.02 4.91
CA ARG A 106 8.82 -8.37 4.38
C ARG A 106 7.95 -7.16 4.09
N VAL A 107 7.90 -6.20 5.02
CA VAL A 107 7.14 -4.95 4.84
C VAL A 107 7.68 -4.14 3.66
N ARG A 108 9.01 -3.98 3.57
CA ARG A 108 9.62 -3.21 2.49
C ARG A 108 9.40 -3.84 1.12
N MET A 109 9.48 -5.16 1.03
CA MET A 109 9.20 -5.87 -0.22
C MET A 109 7.71 -5.78 -0.59
N GLN A 110 6.79 -5.87 0.38
CA GLN A 110 5.36 -5.65 0.16
C GLN A 110 5.07 -4.25 -0.40
N ASP A 111 5.73 -3.19 0.12
CA ASP A 111 5.54 -1.82 -0.35
C ASP A 111 5.84 -1.67 -1.86
N PHE A 112 6.75 -2.48 -2.42
CA PHE A 112 7.08 -2.43 -3.85
C PHE A 112 5.95 -2.93 -4.75
N GLU A 113 5.11 -3.83 -4.25
CA GLU A 113 4.01 -4.43 -5.02
C GLU A 113 2.66 -3.79 -4.70
N HIS A 114 2.43 -3.48 -3.42
CA HIS A 114 1.10 -3.15 -2.91
C HIS A 114 1.03 -1.79 -2.22
N GLY A 115 2.15 -1.09 -2.08
CA GLY A 115 2.19 0.23 -1.48
C GLY A 115 1.30 1.24 -2.19
N PRO A 116 1.06 2.42 -1.57
CA PRO A 116 0.26 3.48 -2.18
C PRO A 116 0.85 4.00 -3.52
N TYR A 117 2.16 3.84 -3.70
CA TYR A 117 2.92 4.23 -4.90
C TYR A 117 3.86 3.08 -5.34
N PRO A 118 3.32 2.01 -5.96
CA PRO A 118 4.11 0.85 -6.37
C PRO A 118 4.86 1.17 -7.66
N LEU A 119 5.97 1.90 -7.53
CA LEU A 119 6.81 2.36 -8.66
C LEU A 119 8.27 1.94 -8.49
N ALA A 120 8.53 0.91 -7.69
CA ALA A 120 9.88 0.37 -7.61
C ALA A 120 10.30 -0.15 -8.97
N ARG A 121 11.38 0.42 -9.51
CA ARG A 121 11.99 -0.03 -10.75
C ARG A 121 12.39 -1.50 -10.62
N GLU A 122 12.36 -2.24 -11.72
CA GLU A 122 12.67 -3.68 -11.72
C GLU A 122 14.06 -3.99 -11.15
N GLU A 123 15.05 -3.10 -11.36
CA GLU A 123 16.39 -3.27 -10.80
C GLU A 123 16.40 -3.12 -9.28
N VAL A 124 15.52 -2.29 -8.72
CA VAL A 124 15.37 -2.16 -7.27
C VAL A 124 14.76 -3.43 -6.70
N LYS A 125 13.69 -3.95 -7.32
CA LYS A 125 13.05 -5.21 -6.88
C LYS A 125 14.04 -6.37 -6.94
N ALA A 126 14.72 -6.55 -8.07
CA ALA A 126 15.70 -7.61 -8.26
C ALA A 126 16.85 -7.54 -7.23
N LEU A 127 17.33 -6.34 -6.89
CA LEU A 127 18.33 -6.17 -5.84
C LEU A 127 17.83 -6.62 -4.47
N TRP A 128 16.61 -6.24 -4.10
CA TRP A 128 16.02 -6.59 -2.80
C TRP A 128 15.72 -8.08 -2.70
N GLU A 129 15.20 -8.70 -3.75
CA GLU A 129 14.97 -10.15 -3.80
C GLU A 129 16.28 -10.93 -3.71
N ALA A 130 17.29 -10.54 -4.48
CA ALA A 130 18.61 -11.17 -4.44
C ALA A 130 19.27 -11.02 -3.05
N ALA A 131 19.17 -9.84 -2.43
CA ALA A 131 19.72 -9.61 -1.10
C ALA A 131 18.96 -10.39 -0.02
N PHE A 132 17.63 -10.45 -0.09
CA PHE A 132 16.80 -11.22 0.83
C PHE A 132 17.07 -12.73 0.74
N ALA A 133 17.39 -13.23 -0.45
CA ALA A 133 17.74 -14.64 -0.66
C ALA A 133 19.09 -15.04 -0.01
N GLN A 134 19.98 -14.08 0.29
CA GLN A 134 21.25 -14.35 0.94
C GLN A 134 21.11 -14.44 2.47
N PRO A 135 21.39 -15.60 3.10
CA PRO A 135 21.17 -15.78 4.54
C PRO A 135 21.93 -14.77 5.42
N ARG A 136 23.16 -14.42 5.05
CA ARG A 136 23.99 -13.48 5.82
C ARG A 136 23.42 -12.05 5.79
N LEU A 137 22.92 -11.60 4.64
CA LEU A 137 22.30 -10.28 4.50
C LEU A 137 20.90 -10.23 5.11
N ARG A 138 20.13 -11.32 5.01
CA ARG A 138 18.80 -11.43 5.60
C ARG A 138 18.80 -11.28 7.12
N ARG A 139 19.91 -11.61 7.79
CA ARG A 139 20.14 -11.38 9.22
C ARG A 139 20.46 -9.93 9.58
N LEU A 140 20.68 -9.06 8.60
CA LEU A 140 20.96 -7.64 8.79
C LEU A 140 19.73 -6.81 8.45
N ARG A 141 19.60 -5.66 9.09
CA ARG A 141 18.55 -4.68 8.81
C ARG A 141 18.82 -4.02 7.46
N PRO A 142 17.97 -4.20 6.43
CA PRO A 142 18.14 -3.50 5.16
C PRO A 142 17.82 -2.03 5.37
N VAL A 143 18.64 -1.11 4.88
CA VAL A 143 18.36 0.32 4.94
C VAL A 143 18.46 0.89 3.53
N THR A 144 17.53 1.79 3.19
CA THR A 144 17.48 2.38 1.86
C THR A 144 17.41 3.89 1.91
N SER A 145 18.15 4.53 1.00
CA SER A 145 18.10 5.96 0.71
C SER A 145 18.28 6.12 -0.79
N HIS A 146 17.38 6.84 -1.47
CA HIS A 146 17.43 7.04 -2.93
C HIS A 146 17.66 5.75 -3.72
N HIS A 147 16.96 4.67 -3.35
CA HIS A 147 17.11 3.31 -3.90
C HIS A 147 18.44 2.59 -3.62
N THR A 148 19.44 3.25 -3.02
CA THR A 148 20.67 2.60 -2.56
C THR A 148 20.36 1.71 -1.36
N LEU A 149 20.65 0.43 -1.47
CA LEU A 149 20.53 -0.55 -0.39
C LEU A 149 21.85 -0.68 0.37
N TRP A 150 21.79 -0.65 1.69
CA TRP A 150 22.91 -0.96 2.56
C TRP A 150 22.38 -1.65 3.83
N PHE A 151 23.27 -2.17 4.66
CA PHE A 151 22.88 -3.04 5.76
C PHE A 151 23.32 -2.50 7.10
N SER A 152 22.53 -2.78 8.13
CA SER A 152 22.86 -2.44 9.50
C SER A 152 22.86 -3.64 10.44
N SER A 153 23.82 -3.67 11.37
CA SER A 153 23.88 -4.63 12.48
C SER A 153 22.81 -4.38 13.53
N THR A 154 22.31 -3.15 13.65
CA THR A 154 21.26 -2.79 14.59
C THR A 154 19.88 -2.79 13.92
N PRO A 155 18.83 -3.32 14.58
CA PRO A 155 17.49 -3.36 14.01
C PRO A 155 16.82 -1.97 13.97
N ASP A 156 17.20 -1.09 14.89
CA ASP A 156 16.59 0.20 15.17
C ASP A 156 17.63 1.34 15.09
N HIS A 157 17.14 2.58 14.97
CA HIS A 157 17.99 3.76 14.96
C HIS A 157 18.67 3.96 16.33
N PRO A 158 19.96 4.35 16.39
CA PRO A 158 20.85 4.67 15.27
C PRO A 158 21.34 3.44 14.51
N PHE A 159 21.33 3.54 13.18
CA PHE A 159 21.76 2.45 12.30
C PHE A 159 23.29 2.41 12.20
N GLU A 160 23.87 1.27 12.55
CA GLU A 160 25.29 0.98 12.38
C GLU A 160 25.52 0.31 11.04
N ARG A 161 26.21 0.97 10.10
CA ARG A 161 26.45 0.44 8.76
C ARG A 161 27.44 -0.72 8.78
N VAL A 162 27.12 -1.79 8.04
CA VAL A 162 27.99 -2.95 7.85
C VAL A 162 28.13 -3.27 6.36
N GLY A 163 29.36 -3.55 5.93
CA GLY A 163 29.68 -3.98 4.57
C GLY A 163 29.49 -2.90 3.51
N ALA A 164 29.11 -3.34 2.31
CA ALA A 164 28.95 -2.46 1.15
C ALA A 164 27.53 -1.85 1.05
N SER A 165 27.44 -0.76 0.29
CA SER A 165 26.17 -0.26 -0.24
C SER A 165 26.06 -0.56 -1.74
N VAL A 166 24.85 -0.84 -2.21
CA VAL A 166 24.54 -1.17 -3.61
C VAL A 166 23.51 -0.20 -4.15
N GLU A 167 23.84 0.49 -5.22
CA GLU A 167 22.98 1.46 -5.92
C GLU A 167 22.56 0.91 -7.29
N PRO A 168 21.25 0.68 -7.53
CA PRO A 168 20.73 0.37 -8.86
C PRO A 168 20.87 1.59 -9.79
N LEU A 169 21.59 1.43 -10.91
CA LEU A 169 21.86 2.52 -11.84
C LEU A 169 20.69 2.73 -12.82
N TYR A 170 20.46 3.97 -13.27
CA TYR A 170 19.33 4.31 -14.18
C TYR A 170 19.37 3.57 -15.52
N ARG A 171 20.58 3.28 -16.05
CA ARG A 171 20.77 2.60 -17.35
C ARG A 171 20.97 1.09 -17.22
N GLY A 172 20.54 0.50 -16.09
CA GLY A 172 20.80 -0.88 -15.73
C GLY A 172 22.17 -1.06 -15.05
N GLY A 173 22.36 -2.23 -14.46
CA GLY A 173 23.52 -2.53 -13.63
C GLY A 173 23.46 -1.93 -12.22
N TYR A 174 24.51 -2.19 -11.45
CA TYR A 174 24.58 -1.91 -10.03
C TYR A 174 25.96 -1.40 -9.66
N LEU A 175 26.00 -0.32 -8.88
CA LEU A 175 27.22 0.23 -8.33
C LEU A 175 27.38 -0.19 -6.88
N VAL A 176 28.43 -0.96 -6.60
CA VAL A 176 28.77 -1.46 -5.27
C VAL A 176 29.89 -0.59 -4.70
N ARG A 177 29.68 -0.08 -3.48
CA ARG A 177 30.67 0.69 -2.72
C ARG A 177 30.96 -0.02 -1.41
N ALA A 178 32.07 -0.76 -1.36
CA ALA A 178 32.61 -1.32 -0.12
C ALA A 178 33.42 -0.24 0.61
N GLY A 179 33.25 -0.09 1.93
CA GLY A 179 33.98 0.92 2.68
C GLY A 179 35.50 0.77 2.52
N GLY A 180 36.16 1.79 2.00
CA GLY A 180 37.63 1.84 1.86
C GLY A 180 38.21 1.30 0.54
N GLY A 181 37.38 0.87 -0.41
CA GLY A 181 37.83 0.42 -1.73
C GLY A 181 37.25 1.24 -2.89
N GLU A 182 37.78 1.02 -4.09
CA GLU A 182 37.22 1.61 -5.31
C GLU A 182 35.81 1.04 -5.61
N PRO A 183 34.85 1.88 -6.02
CA PRO A 183 33.54 1.41 -6.42
C PRO A 183 33.61 0.42 -7.60
N ALA A 184 32.78 -0.62 -7.56
CA ALA A 184 32.68 -1.60 -8.64
C ALA A 184 31.30 -1.56 -9.28
N THR A 185 31.26 -1.54 -10.62
CA THR A 185 30.01 -1.63 -11.38
C THR A 185 29.85 -3.05 -11.92
N VAL A 186 28.67 -3.64 -11.72
CA VAL A 186 28.33 -4.98 -12.20
C VAL A 186 26.98 -4.97 -12.92
N ALA A 187 26.73 -5.98 -13.75
CA ALA A 187 25.56 -6.01 -14.61
C ALA A 187 24.30 -6.52 -13.87
N THR A 188 24.47 -7.41 -12.89
CA THR A 188 23.35 -8.14 -12.28
C THR A 188 23.22 -7.91 -10.78
N ALA A 189 22.00 -8.09 -10.26
CA ALA A 189 21.73 -7.99 -8.83
C ALA A 189 22.48 -9.08 -8.05
N ALA A 190 22.59 -10.28 -8.61
CA ALA A 190 23.28 -11.41 -8.00
C ALA A 190 24.78 -11.12 -7.81
N GLU A 191 25.46 -10.58 -8.83
CA GLU A 191 26.86 -10.15 -8.73
C GLU A 191 27.02 -9.04 -7.69
N ALA A 192 26.12 -8.05 -7.69
CA ALA A 192 26.20 -6.93 -6.76
C ALA A 192 26.04 -7.39 -5.31
N VAL A 193 25.11 -8.32 -5.08
CA VAL A 193 24.87 -8.94 -3.79
C VAL A 193 26.04 -9.84 -3.37
N ALA A 194 26.65 -10.59 -4.30
CA ALA A 194 27.84 -11.38 -4.00
C ALA A 194 29.00 -10.50 -3.52
N LEU A 195 29.23 -9.35 -4.18
CA LEU A 195 30.21 -8.36 -3.74
C LEU A 195 29.84 -7.76 -2.37
N ALA A 196 28.55 -7.49 -2.13
CA ALA A 196 28.09 -6.99 -0.84
C ALA A 196 28.31 -8.01 0.31
N VAL A 197 28.07 -9.30 0.05
CA VAL A 197 28.34 -10.39 1.00
C VAL A 197 29.84 -10.54 1.26
N ALA A 198 30.67 -10.46 0.22
CA ALA A 198 32.12 -10.53 0.34
C ALA A 198 32.70 -9.36 1.15
N ALA A 199 32.05 -8.20 1.12
CA ALA A 199 32.41 -7.03 1.90
C ALA A 199 31.94 -7.07 3.36
N LEU A 200 31.18 -8.09 3.79
CA LEU A 200 30.78 -8.25 5.19
C LEU A 200 31.99 -8.66 6.05
N PRO A 201 32.03 -8.24 7.33
CA PRO A 201 33.00 -8.79 8.28
C PRO A 201 32.84 -10.31 8.38
N PRO A 202 33.91 -11.05 8.76
CA PRO A 202 33.80 -12.47 9.04
C PRO A 202 32.78 -12.71 10.16
N GLU A 203 32.08 -13.85 10.10
CA GLU A 203 31.19 -14.21 11.22
C GLU A 203 32.04 -14.45 12.48
N PRO A 204 31.58 -14.01 13.66
CA PRO A 204 32.23 -14.39 14.90
C PRO A 204 32.20 -15.93 15.02
N ALA A 205 33.35 -16.50 15.38
CA ALA A 205 33.55 -17.93 15.56
C ALA A 205 32.70 -18.51 16.71
#